data_AF-A0A7R9PST7-F1
#
_entry.id   AF-A0A7R9PST7-F1
#
_cell.length_a   1.000
_cell.length_b   1.000
_cell.length_c   1.000
_cell.angle_alpha   90.00
_cell.angle_beta   90.00
_cell.angle_gamma   90.00
#
_symmetry.space_group_name_H-M   'P 1'
#
loop_
_entity.id
_entity.type
_entity.pdbx_description
1 polymer ?
#
loop_
_entity_poly.entity_id
_entity_poly.type
_entity_poly.pdbx_seq_one_letter_code
_entity_poly.pdbx_strand_id
1 'polypeptide(L)'
;AGGDLRTHPVSVTQVRDSIDFVLMNFAEMNKLWVRMQHQGHSRDRERREREREELRILVGTNLVRLSQLENVNLDKYKKLVLPGILEQVVSCRDPIAQEYLMECIIQ
;
A
#
# COMPACT_ATOMS: atom_id res chain seq x y z
N ALA A 1 47.06 7.34 9.72
CA ALA A 1 46.66 6.41 8.64
C ALA A 1 45.60 5.48 9.24
N GLY A 2 44.30 5.76 9.18
CA GLY A 2 43.54 6.36 8.09
C GLY A 2 43.24 5.30 7.04
N GLY A 3 42.29 4.40 7.32
CA GLY A 3 41.93 3.27 6.45
C GLY A 3 40.47 2.90 6.61
N ASP A 4 39.66 3.54 5.78
CA ASP A 4 38.25 3.37 5.41
C ASP A 4 37.32 2.45 6.23
N LEU A 5 36.28 3.09 6.78
CA LEU A 5 34.98 2.49 7.05
C LEU A 5 34.48 1.81 5.77
N ARG A 6 34.28 0.50 5.83
CA ARG A 6 33.44 -0.23 4.88
C ARG A 6 32.01 0.27 4.99
N THR A 7 31.69 1.34 4.27
CA THR A 7 30.32 1.65 3.88
C THR A 7 29.93 0.61 2.83
N HIS A 8 29.31 -0.49 3.27
CA HIS A 8 28.55 -1.31 2.34
C HIS A 8 27.54 -0.38 1.66
N PRO A 9 27.55 -0.25 0.31
CA PRO A 9 26.48 0.46 -0.34
C PRO A 9 25.23 -0.36 -0.02
N VAL A 10 24.29 0.20 0.75
CA VAL A 10 22.94 -0.36 0.85
C VAL A 10 22.48 -0.51 -0.59
N SER A 11 22.46 -1.74 -1.10
CA SER A 11 22.39 -1.96 -2.53
C SER A 11 21.04 -1.43 -2.99
N VAL A 12 21.04 -0.60 -4.02
CA VAL A 12 19.82 -0.01 -4.59
C VAL A 12 18.74 -1.06 -4.87
N THR A 13 19.15 -2.32 -5.09
CA THR A 13 18.30 -3.51 -5.19
C THR A 13 17.47 -3.76 -3.93
N GLN A 14 18.05 -3.71 -2.73
CA GLN A 14 17.36 -4.08 -1.48
C GLN A 14 16.19 -3.15 -1.14
N VAL A 15 16.31 -1.86 -1.45
CA VAL A 15 15.24 -0.88 -1.21
C VAL A 15 14.11 -1.08 -2.21
N ARG A 16 14.45 -1.35 -3.47
CA ARG A 16 13.46 -1.66 -4.51
C ARG A 16 12.71 -2.95 -4.17
N ASP A 17 13.41 -3.99 -3.77
CA ASP A 17 12.81 -5.27 -3.37
C ASP A 17 11.85 -5.08 -2.19
N SER A 18 12.21 -4.22 -1.23
CA SER A 18 11.33 -3.85 -0.11
C SER A 18 10.06 -3.11 -0.57
N ILE A 19 10.20 -2.14 -1.48
CA ILE A 19 9.05 -1.41 -2.06
C ILE A 19 8.13 -2.39 -2.79
N ASP A 20 8.69 -3.22 -3.67
CA ASP A 20 7.94 -4.18 -4.48
C ASP A 20 7.21 -5.20 -3.58
N PHE A 21 7.85 -5.67 -2.50
CA PHE A 21 7.23 -6.55 -1.52
C PHE A 21 6.03 -5.91 -0.83
N VAL A 22 6.17 -4.66 -0.35
CA VAL A 22 5.07 -3.98 0.34
C VAL A 22 3.94 -3.61 -0.63
N LEU A 23 4.25 -3.21 -1.86
CA LEU A 23 3.26 -2.94 -2.90
C LEU A 23 2.49 -4.21 -3.30
N MET A 24 3.17 -5.36 -3.39
CA MET A 24 2.51 -6.65 -3.64
C MET A 24 1.57 -7.02 -2.49
N ASN A 25 2.01 -6.84 -1.24
CA ASN A 25 1.16 -7.08 -0.08
C ASN A 25 -0.06 -6.15 -0.06
N PHE A 26 0.15 -4.86 -0.35
CA PHE A 26 -0.91 -3.87 -0.49
C PHE A 26 -1.94 -4.27 -1.55
N ALA A 27 -1.48 -4.69 -2.73
CA ALA A 27 -2.36 -5.12 -3.83
C ALA A 27 -3.24 -6.31 -3.42
N GLU A 28 -2.65 -7.35 -2.81
CA GLU A 28 -3.40 -8.53 -2.37
C GLU A 28 -4.36 -8.21 -1.21
N MET A 29 -3.95 -7.39 -0.25
CA MET A 29 -4.82 -6.95 0.84
C MET A 29 -5.99 -6.11 0.33
N ASN A 30 -5.75 -5.16 -0.58
CA ASN A 30 -6.79 -4.36 -1.20
C ASN A 30 -7.79 -5.25 -1.97
N LYS A 31 -7.29 -6.24 -2.72
CA LYS A 31 -8.12 -7.20 -3.46
C LYS A 31 -8.99 -8.04 -2.54
N LEU A 32 -8.46 -8.51 -1.40
CA LEU A 32 -9.24 -9.23 -0.40
C LEU A 32 -10.31 -8.35 0.22
N TRP A 33 -9.96 -7.12 0.59
CA TRP A 33 -10.87 -6.16 1.18
C TRP A 33 -12.02 -5.78 0.23
N VAL A 34 -11.73 -5.52 -1.05
CA VAL A 34 -12.75 -5.25 -2.08
C VAL A 34 -13.61 -6.49 -2.35
N ARG A 35 -13.03 -7.69 -2.31
CA ARG A 35 -13.79 -8.94 -2.46
C ARG A 35 -14.84 -9.10 -1.37
N MET A 36 -14.61 -8.59 -0.15
CA MET A 36 -15.60 -8.63 0.93
C MET A 36 -16.94 -7.99 0.53
N GLN A 37 -16.94 -6.98 -0.35
CA GLN A 37 -18.18 -6.35 -0.85
C GLN A 37 -19.15 -7.36 -1.47
N HIS A 38 -18.59 -8.41 -2.10
CA HIS A 38 -19.31 -9.38 -2.91
C HIS A 38 -19.57 -10.71 -2.18
N GLN A 39 -19.11 -10.86 -0.93
CA GLN A 39 -19.35 -12.07 -0.15
C GLN A 39 -20.77 -12.05 0.45
N GLY A 40 -21.43 -13.21 0.53
CA GLY A 40 -22.74 -13.32 1.17
C GLY A 40 -23.91 -12.74 0.36
N HIS A 41 -25.09 -12.67 1.00
CA HIS A 41 -26.34 -12.27 0.32
C HIS A 41 -26.46 -10.75 0.15
N SER A 42 -27.17 -10.30 -0.89
CA SER A 42 -27.38 -8.87 -1.18
C SER A 42 -28.00 -8.09 -0.02
N ARG A 43 -28.87 -8.72 0.79
CA ARG A 43 -29.50 -8.09 1.98
C ARG A 43 -28.51 -7.70 3.08
N ASP A 44 -27.34 -8.35 3.14
CA ASP A 44 -26.33 -8.11 4.18
C ASP A 44 -25.34 -7.00 3.79
N ARG A 45 -25.62 -6.24 2.71
CA ARG A 45 -24.72 -5.23 2.14
C ARG A 45 -24.24 -4.19 3.17
N GLU A 46 -25.15 -3.58 3.91
CA GLU A 46 -24.78 -2.55 4.91
C GLU A 46 -23.88 -3.12 6.02
N ARG A 47 -24.14 -4.36 6.43
CA ARG A 47 -23.31 -5.03 7.43
C ARG A 47 -21.88 -5.22 6.91
N ARG A 48 -21.73 -5.63 5.64
CA ARG A 48 -20.42 -5.79 5.01
C ARG A 48 -19.70 -4.46 4.84
N GLU A 49 -20.39 -3.41 4.45
CA GLU A 49 -19.79 -2.08 4.34
C GLU A 49 -19.26 -1.60 5.71
N ARG A 50 -19.99 -1.85 6.81
CA ARG A 50 -19.49 -1.58 8.18
C ARG A 50 -18.28 -2.42 8.56
N GLU A 51 -18.32 -3.74 8.33
CA GLU A 51 -17.18 -4.63 8.60
C GLU A 51 -15.94 -4.25 7.76
N ARG A 52 -16.16 -3.82 6.51
CA ARG A 52 -15.08 -3.30 5.65
C ARG A 52 -14.47 -2.02 6.21
N GLU A 53 -15.29 -1.12 6.74
CA GLU A 53 -14.82 0.14 7.34
C GLU A 53 -13.94 -0.11 8.57
N GLU A 54 -14.28 -1.11 9.39
CA GLU A 54 -13.47 -1.52 10.55
C GLU A 54 -12.11 -2.09 10.14
N LEU A 55 -12.04 -2.79 9.01
CA LEU A 55 -10.82 -3.45 8.53
C LEU A 55 -9.95 -2.58 7.62
N ARG A 56 -10.39 -1.38 7.22
CA ARG A 56 -9.68 -0.51 6.26
C ARG A 56 -8.22 -0.23 6.68
N ILE A 57 -7.98 -0.11 7.98
CA ILE A 57 -6.65 0.13 8.56
C ILE A 57 -5.65 -0.99 8.22
N LEU A 58 -6.10 -2.23 8.05
CA LEU A 58 -5.23 -3.35 7.69
C LEU A 58 -4.59 -3.12 6.32
N VAL A 59 -5.34 -2.55 5.37
CA VAL A 59 -4.83 -2.19 4.05
C VAL A 59 -3.95 -0.94 4.16
N GLY A 60 -4.43 0.11 4.83
CA GLY A 60 -3.73 1.39 4.96
C GLY A 60 -2.39 1.31 5.68
N THR A 61 -2.19 0.35 6.58
CA THR A 61 -0.89 0.15 7.24
C THR A 61 0.24 -0.14 6.26
N ASN A 62 -0.02 -0.68 5.05
CA ASN A 62 1.00 -0.85 4.03
C ASN A 62 1.54 0.50 3.51
N LEU A 63 0.70 1.53 3.40
CA LEU A 63 1.12 2.88 2.98
C LEU A 63 2.00 3.52 4.06
N VAL A 64 1.65 3.32 5.33
CA VAL A 64 2.50 3.71 6.46
C VAL A 64 3.84 2.96 6.44
N ARG A 65 3.87 1.68 6.05
CA ARG A 65 5.14 0.95 5.89
C ARG A 65 5.99 1.51 4.76
N LEU A 66 5.38 1.88 3.64
CA LEU A 66 6.10 2.51 2.52
C LEU A 66 6.70 3.87 2.92
N SER A 67 6.00 4.68 3.72
CA SER A 67 6.50 5.98 4.18
C SER A 67 7.64 5.87 5.22
N GLN A 68 7.71 4.76 5.95
CA GLN A 68 8.76 4.48 6.95
C GLN A 68 10.06 3.93 6.34
N LEU A 69 10.10 3.59 5.06
CA LEU A 69 11.32 3.09 4.41
C LEU A 69 12.36 4.21 4.29
N GLU A 70 13.44 4.15 5.08
CA GLU A 70 14.51 5.17 5.22
C GLU A 70 15.17 5.61 3.90
N ASN A 71 14.97 4.86 2.81
CA ASN A 71 15.60 5.11 1.51
C ASN A 71 14.60 5.39 0.37
N VAL A 72 13.34 5.68 0.68
CA VAL A 72 12.37 6.19 -0.29
C VAL A 72 12.53 7.71 -0.41
N ASN A 73 13.22 8.14 -1.46
CA ASN A 73 13.33 9.55 -1.80
C ASN A 73 12.21 9.98 -2.76
N LEU A 74 12.14 11.28 -3.06
CA LEU A 74 11.13 11.85 -3.95
C LEU A 74 11.08 11.17 -5.34
N ASP A 75 12.23 10.79 -5.88
CA ASP A 75 12.32 10.12 -7.18
C ASP A 75 11.68 8.74 -7.16
N LYS A 76 12.03 7.91 -6.16
CA LYS A 76 11.43 6.59 -5.95
C LYS A 76 9.95 6.69 -5.64
N TYR A 77 9.53 7.69 -4.85
CA TYR A 77 8.12 7.92 -4.57
C TYR A 77 7.33 8.19 -5.86
N LYS A 78 7.79 9.15 -6.68
CA LYS A 78 7.12 9.54 -7.93
C LYS A 78 7.12 8.43 -8.99
N LYS A 79 8.19 7.65 -9.08
CA LYS A 79 8.37 6.68 -10.17
C LYS A 79 7.93 5.25 -9.83
N LEU A 80 7.91 4.88 -8.55
CA LEU A 80 7.64 3.50 -8.13
C LEU A 80 6.45 3.42 -7.17
N VAL A 81 6.53 4.13 -6.04
CA VAL A 81 5.56 3.98 -4.95
C VAL A 81 4.18 4.51 -5.33
N LEU A 82 4.10 5.79 -5.71
CA LEU A 82 2.83 6.44 -6.03
C LEU A 82 2.14 5.78 -7.24
N PRO A 83 2.83 5.49 -8.37
CA PRO A 83 2.22 4.74 -9.46
C PRO A 83 1.69 3.37 -9.03
N GLY A 84 2.45 2.61 -8.22
CA GLY A 84 2.02 1.30 -7.73
C GLY A 84 0.78 1.37 -6.83
N ILE A 85 0.66 2.41 -5.99
CA ILE A 85 -0.55 2.62 -5.18
C ILE A 85 -1.73 3.01 -6.08
N LEU A 86 -1.54 4.01 -6.95
CA LEU A 86 -2.60 4.53 -7.81
C LEU A 86 -3.15 3.48 -8.78
N GLU A 87 -2.30 2.58 -9.27
CA GLU A 87 -2.74 1.45 -10.09
C GLU A 87 -3.81 0.63 -9.36
N GLN A 88 -3.61 0.31 -8.08
CA GLN A 88 -4.59 -0.45 -7.29
C GLN A 88 -5.85 0.36 -6.99
N VAL A 89 -5.71 1.66 -6.67
CA VAL A 89 -6.84 2.57 -6.40
C VAL A 89 -7.75 2.70 -7.63
N VAL A 90 -7.18 2.88 -8.82
CA VAL A 90 -7.98 2.99 -10.05
C VAL A 90 -8.56 1.63 -10.46
N SER A 91 -7.77 0.56 -10.34
CA SER A 91 -8.17 -0.78 -10.80
C SER A 91 -9.24 -1.44 -9.94
N CYS A 92 -9.33 -1.11 -8.66
CA CYS A 92 -10.29 -1.76 -7.76
C CYS A 92 -11.76 -1.40 -8.04
N ARG A 93 -12.03 -0.23 -8.63
CA ARG A 93 -13.37 0.29 -8.98
C ARG A 93 -14.38 0.22 -7.82
N ASP A 94 -13.90 0.37 -6.59
CA ASP A 94 -14.71 0.32 -5.38
C ASP A 94 -14.64 1.68 -4.65
N PRO A 95 -15.77 2.41 -4.49
CA PRO A 95 -15.76 3.77 -3.94
C PRO A 95 -15.21 3.87 -2.51
N ILE A 96 -15.57 2.91 -1.63
CA ILE A 96 -15.10 2.90 -0.23
C ILE A 96 -13.57 2.75 -0.20
N ALA A 97 -13.04 1.84 -1.03
CA ALA A 97 -11.61 1.67 -1.14
C ALA A 97 -10.91 2.89 -1.74
N GLN A 98 -11.49 3.49 -2.79
CA GLN A 98 -10.92 4.66 -3.44
C GLN A 98 -10.86 5.87 -2.49
N GLU A 99 -11.95 6.17 -1.78
CA GLU A 99 -12.03 7.27 -0.83
C GLU A 99 -10.97 7.13 0.27
N TYR A 100 -10.97 6.00 0.97
CA TYR A 100 -10.03 5.75 2.06
C TYR A 100 -8.56 5.77 1.59
N LEU A 101 -8.23 5.10 0.49
CA LEU A 101 -6.86 5.00 0.02
C LEU A 101 -6.33 6.36 -0.48
N MET A 102 -7.18 7.19 -1.09
CA MET A 102 -6.79 8.54 -1.49
C MET A 102 -6.51 9.44 -0.28
N GLU A 103 -7.31 9.34 0.79
CA GLU A 103 -7.02 10.02 2.05
C GLU A 103 -5.69 9.57 2.65
N CYS A 104 -5.42 8.27 2.66
CA CYS A 104 -4.15 7.73 3.15
C CYS A 104 -2.92 8.14 2.34
N ILE A 105 -3.06 8.48 1.05
CA ILE A 105 -1.95 9.01 0.23
C ILE A 105 -1.62 10.46 0.64
N ILE A 106 -2.61 11.22 1.10
CA ILE A 106 -2.47 12.64 1.47
C ILE A 106 -1.91 12.80 2.89
N GLN A 107 -2.30 11.90 3.81
CA GLN A 107 -1.84 11.86 5.21
C GLN A 107 -0.35 11.51 5.32
#